data_AF-A0A382PVV4-F1
#
_entry.id   AF-A0A382PVV4-F1
#
_cell.length_a   1.000
_cell.length_b   1.000
_cell.length_c   1.000
_cell.angle_alpha   90.00
_cell.angle_beta   90.00
_cell.angle_gamma   90.00
#
_symmetry.space_group_name_H-M   'P 1'
#
loop_
_entity.id
_entity.type
_entity.pdbx_description
1 polymer ?
#
loop_
_entity_poly.entity_id
_entity_poly.type
_entity_poly.pdbx_seq_one_letter_code
_entity_poly.pdbx_strand_id
1 'polypeptide(L)' 'SLSRYENVYAAAGHPNSIFKITYKQLIKLTEGKEEDIV' A
#
# COMPACT_ATOMS: atom_id res chain seq x y z
N SER A 1 -8.54 -7.77 -3.87
CA SER A 1 -7.22 -7.73 -3.20
C SER A 1 -6.16 -6.97 -3.97
N LEU A 2 -5.40 -6.09 -3.30
CA LEU A 2 -4.22 -5.39 -3.84
C LEU A 2 -2.99 -6.30 -3.98
N SER A 3 -3.02 -7.51 -3.40
CA SER A 3 -1.92 -8.49 -3.46
C SER A 3 -1.55 -8.97 -4.87
N ARG A 4 -2.45 -8.79 -5.85
CA ARG A 4 -2.24 -9.16 -7.26
C ARG A 4 -1.19 -8.31 -7.99
N TYR A 5 -0.78 -7.19 -7.39
CA TYR A 5 0.23 -6.31 -7.95
C TYR A 5 1.57 -6.52 -7.24
N GLU A 6 2.66 -6.55 -8.01
CA GLU A 6 4.02 -6.64 -7.46
C GLU A 6 4.30 -5.45 -6.53
N ASN A 7 3.85 -4.26 -6.92
CA ASN A 7 4.04 -3.02 -6.19
C ASN A 7 2.73 -2.22 -6.15
N VAL A 8 2.51 -1.50 -5.05
CA VAL A 8 1.46 -0.50 -4.87
C VAL A 8 2.08 0.87 -4.63
N TYR A 9 1.34 1.93 -4.94
CA TYR A 9 1.81 3.31 -4.85
C TYR A 9 0.82 4.14 -4.03
N ALA A 10 1.35 4.91 -3.07
CA ALA A 10 0.58 5.79 -2.19
C ALA A 10 1.16 7.21 -2.19
N ALA A 11 0.39 8.19 -1.71
CA ALA A 11 0.89 9.56 -1.52
C ALA A 11 1.95 9.58 -0.40
N ALA A 12 3.09 10.21 -0.66
CA ALA A 12 4.21 10.24 0.30
C ALA A 12 4.17 11.45 1.28
N GLY A 13 3.06 12.21 1.30
CA GLY A 13 2.91 13.39 2.17
C GLY A 13 3.39 14.72 1.55
N HIS A 14 3.70 14.76 0.26
CA HIS A 14 4.03 15.98 -0.49
C HIS A 14 3.39 15.93 -1.90
N PRO A 15 2.91 17.06 -2.48
CA PRO A 15 2.16 17.07 -3.75
C PRO A 15 2.89 16.43 -4.94
N ASN A 16 4.23 16.43 -4.92
CA ASN A 16 5.07 15.91 -6.01
C ASN A 16 5.82 14.62 -5.63
N SER A 17 5.32 13.84 -4.68
CA SER A 17 6.01 12.63 -4.21
C SER A 17 5.07 11.43 -4.07
N ILE A 18 5.55 10.28 -4.53
CA ILE A 18 4.85 8.98 -4.46
C ILE A 18 5.72 7.98 -3.69
N PHE A 19 5.06 7.11 -2.94
CA PHE A 19 5.70 6.07 -2.15
C PHE A 19 5.42 4.70 -2.78
N LYS A 20 6.47 4.05 -3.29
CA LYS A 20 6.42 2.69 -3.85
C LYS A 20 6.69 1.68 -2.74
N ILE A 21 5.83 0.66 -2.63
CA ILE A 21 5.99 -0.42 -1.64
C ILE A 21 5.34 -1.71 -2.14
N THR A 22 5.80 -2.87 -1.67
CA THR A 22 5.06 -4.12 -1.91
C THR A 22 3.86 -4.22 -0.97
N TYR A 23 2.76 -4.85 -1.42
CA TYR A 23 1.55 -4.97 -0.59
C TYR A 23 1.82 -5.71 0.74
N LYS A 24 2.68 -6.73 0.73
CA LYS A 24 3.08 -7.47 1.94
C LYS A 24 3.84 -6.61 2.94
N GLN A 25 4.73 -5.74 2.47
CA GLN A 25 5.46 -4.82 3.34
C GLN A 25 4.53 -3.74 3.90
N LEU A 26 3.57 -3.24 3.10
CA LEU A 26 2.59 -2.25 3.57
C LEU A 26 1.82 -2.78 4.79
N ILE A 27 1.22 -3.97 4.67
CA ILE A 27 0.51 -4.65 5.78
C ILE A 27 1.43 -4.83 7.00
N LYS A 28 2.66 -5.31 6.78
CA LYS A 28 3.62 -5.57 7.87
C LYS A 28 4.03 -4.29 8.63
N LEU A 29 4.21 -3.17 7.92
CA LEU A 29 4.65 -1.91 8.52
C LEU A 29 3.54 -1.19 9.26
N THR A 30 2.31 -1.29 8.79
CA THR A 30 1.16 -0.60 9.39
C THR A 30 0.41 -1.44 10.41
N GLU A 31 0.73 -2.74 10.49
CA GLU A 31 -0.08 -3.75 11.19
C GLU A 31 -1.55 -3.73 10.72
N GLY A 32 -1.77 -3.25 9.49
CA GLY A 32 -3.08 -3.11 8.90
C GLY A 32 -3.69 -4.45 8.52
N LYS A 33 -5.02 -4.53 8.49
CA LYS A 33 -5.76 -5.71 8.06
C LYS A 33 -6.29 -5.51 6.65
N GLU A 34 -6.16 -6.54 5.81
CA GLU A 34 -6.87 -6.59 4.54
C GLU A 34 -8.35 -6.86 4.79
N GLU A 35 -9.21 -6.02 4.23
CA GLU A 35 -10.66 -6.14 4.28
C GLU A 35 -11.24 -5.94 2.88
N ASP A 36 -12.34 -6.61 2.59
CA ASP A 36 -13.14 -6.34 1.40
C ASP A 36 -14.09 -5.18 1.71
N ILE A 37 -13.94 -4.07 0.99
CA ILE A 37 -14.73 -2.85 1.19
C ILE A 37 -15.76 -2.81 0.05
N VAL A 38 -17.03 -3.08 0.36
CA VAL A 38 -18.16 -3.13 -0.59
C VAL A 38 -18.93 -1.82 -0.59
#